data_AF-A0A378MV68-F1
#
_entry.id   AF-A0A378MV68-F1
#
_cell.length_a   1.000
_cell.length_b   1.000
_cell.length_c   1.000
_cell.angle_alpha   90.00
_cell.angle_beta   90.00
_cell.angle_gamma   90.00
#
_symmetry.space_group_name_H-M   'P 1'
#
loop_
_entity.id
_entity.type
_entity.pdbx_description
1 polymer ?
#
loop_
_entity_poly.entity_id
_entity_poly.type
_entity_poly.pdbx_seq_one_letter_code
_entity_poly.pdbx_strand_id
1 'polypeptide(L)'
;MDLIATKPFSRSQETEADEVGLILMAESGYNPSAAPNVWVKMSKANGDSGLSIFSTHPSNADRQENLARLVPEAMKIYNARK
;
A
#
# COMPACT_ATOMS: atom_id res chain seq x y z
N MET A 1 18.71 12.84 11.05
CA MET A 1 17.62 12.87 10.05
C MET A 1 17.67 11.60 9.21
N ASP A 2 17.79 10.43 9.84
CA ASP A 2 18.13 9.15 9.19
C ASP A 2 17.13 8.03 9.53
N LEU A 3 15.86 8.36 9.74
CA LEU A 3 14.85 7.32 9.94
C LEU A 3 14.20 6.85 8.63
N ILE A 4 14.33 7.63 7.55
CA ILE A 4 13.60 7.43 6.29
C ILE A 4 14.52 6.91 5.16
N ALA A 5 15.84 7.10 5.25
CA ALA A 5 16.72 6.98 4.07
C ALA A 5 17.48 5.65 3.90
N THR A 6 17.58 4.76 4.90
CA THR A 6 18.66 3.73 4.84
C THR A 6 18.40 2.37 5.49
N LYS A 7 17.17 2.05 5.92
CA LYS A 7 16.87 0.67 6.36
C LYS A 7 15.80 0.05 5.46
N PRO A 8 16.06 -1.08 4.77
CA PRO A 8 15.00 -1.79 4.08
C PRO A 8 13.98 -2.23 5.13
N PHE A 9 12.73 -1.80 4.97
CA PHE A 9 11.66 -2.22 5.86
C PHE A 9 11.44 -3.73 5.75
N SER A 10 11.12 -4.38 6.87
CA SER A 10 10.75 -5.79 6.82
C SER A 10 9.44 -5.96 6.04
N ARG A 11 9.22 -7.16 5.47
CA ARG A 11 7.95 -7.49 4.80
C ARG A 11 6.74 -7.23 5.70
N SER A 12 6.87 -7.46 7.00
CA SER A 12 5.80 -7.21 7.98
C SER A 12 5.51 -5.72 8.17
N GLN A 13 6.53 -4.85 8.14
CA GLN A 13 6.35 -3.40 8.24
C GLN A 13 5.65 -2.84 6.99
N GLU A 14 5.98 -3.38 5.82
CA GLU A 14 5.30 -3.03 4.57
C GLU A 14 3.82 -3.45 4.57
N THR A 15 3.51 -4.65 5.08
CA THR A 15 2.13 -5.09 5.26
C THR A 15 1.39 -4.20 6.23
N GLU A 16 1.95 -3.91 7.41
CA GLU A 16 1.32 -3.02 8.39
C GLU A 16 1.07 -1.62 7.81
N ALA A 17 2.04 -1.07 7.06
CA ALA A 17 1.90 0.22 6.41
C ALA A 17 0.78 0.24 5.36
N ASP A 18 0.62 -0.83 4.58
CA ASP A 18 -0.49 -0.98 3.63
C ASP A 18 -1.86 -0.98 4.34
N GLU A 19 -1.97 -1.71 5.45
CA GLU A 19 -3.21 -1.83 6.23
C GLU A 19 -3.61 -0.48 6.82
N VAL A 20 -2.67 0.18 7.51
CA VAL A 20 -2.90 1.50 8.10
C VAL A 20 -3.22 2.53 7.00
N GLY A 21 -2.46 2.52 5.90
CA GLY A 21 -2.68 3.40 4.77
C GLY A 21 -4.08 3.24 4.14
N LEU A 22 -4.57 2.00 4.00
CA LEU A 22 -5.90 1.71 3.47
C LEU A 22 -7.02 2.30 4.35
N ILE A 23 -6.88 2.19 5.67
CA ILE A 23 -7.83 2.78 6.62
C ILE A 23 -7.77 4.31 6.56
N LEU A 24 -6.58 4.90 6.58
CA LEU A 24 -6.41 6.36 6.47
C LEU A 24 -7.00 6.92 5.17
N MET A 25 -6.86 6.22 4.05
CA MET A 25 -7.51 6.57 2.79
C MET A 25 -9.03 6.63 2.95
N ALA A 26 -9.62 5.56 3.50
CA ALA A 26 -11.06 5.48 3.73
C ALA A 26 -11.55 6.62 4.64
N GLU A 27 -10.84 6.85 5.74
CA GLU A 27 -11.10 7.89 6.72
C GLU A 27 -11.03 9.30 6.13
N SER A 28 -10.15 9.50 5.15
CA SER A 28 -9.94 10.78 4.47
C SER A 28 -10.86 10.99 3.27
N GLY A 29 -11.79 10.06 3.01
CA GLY A 29 -12.74 10.15 1.89
C GLY A 29 -12.13 9.78 0.52
N TYR A 30 -11.01 9.07 0.49
CA TYR A 30 -10.49 8.45 -0.73
C TYR A 30 -11.02 7.03 -0.88
N ASN A 31 -11.44 6.65 -2.10
CA ASN A 31 -11.99 5.32 -2.38
C ASN A 31 -10.95 4.20 -2.14
N PRO A 32 -11.13 3.34 -1.11
CA PRO A 32 -10.19 2.26 -0.77
C PRO A 32 -10.04 1.21 -1.87
N SER A 33 -11.03 1.05 -2.75
CA SER A 33 -11.00 0.07 -3.85
C SER A 33 -9.89 0.34 -4.87
N ALA A 34 -9.33 1.55 -4.88
CA ALA A 34 -8.21 1.90 -5.75
C ALA A 34 -6.85 1.39 -5.24
N ALA A 35 -6.72 1.08 -3.95
CA ALA A 35 -5.43 0.79 -3.33
C ALA A 35 -4.71 -0.46 -3.90
N PRO A 36 -5.36 -1.62 -4.12
CA PRO A 36 -4.68 -2.80 -4.67
C PRO A 36 -4.07 -2.56 -6.06
N ASN A 37 -4.70 -1.70 -6.86
CA ASN A 37 -4.23 -1.39 -8.22
C ASN A 37 -2.93 -0.57 -8.25
N VAL A 38 -2.54 0.07 -7.15
CA VAL A 38 -1.27 0.79 -7.05
C VAL A 38 -0.11 -0.18 -7.25
N TRP A 39 -0.16 -1.35 -6.61
CA TRP A 39 0.89 -2.37 -6.71
C TRP A 39 0.98 -2.98 -8.11
N VAL A 40 -0.13 -3.17 -8.81
CA VAL A 40 -0.13 -3.59 -10.22
C VAL A 40 0.61 -2.59 -11.10
N LYS A 41 0.36 -1.29 -10.90
CA LYS A 41 1.02 -0.22 -11.65
C LYS A 41 2.50 -0.11 -11.31
N MET A 42 2.85 -0.16 -10.02
CA MET A 42 4.24 -0.05 -9.57
C MET A 42 5.07 -1.27 -9.99
N SER A 43 4.50 -2.48 -9.97
CA SER A 43 5.18 -3.70 -10.43
C SER A 43 5.51 -3.63 -11.92
N LYS A 44 4.55 -3.18 -12.75
CA LYS A 44 4.78 -2.93 -14.19
C LYS A 44 5.87 -1.88 -14.42
N ALA A 45 5.81 -0.76 -13.70
CA ALA A 45 6.80 0.32 -13.84
C ALA A 45 8.21 -0.10 -13.36
N ASN A 46 8.32 -1.01 -12.39
CA ASN A 46 9.60 -1.49 -11.89
C ASN A 46 10.38 -2.28 -12.95
N GLY A 47 9.69 -3.14 -13.72
CA GLY A 47 10.30 -3.96 -14.76
C GLY A 47 10.99 -3.15 -15.87
N ASP A 48 10.51 -1.92 -16.10
CA ASP A 48 11.00 -1.04 -17.16
C ASP A 48 12.04 0.01 -16.69
N SER A 49 12.11 0.32 -15.39
CA SER A 49 12.87 1.50 -14.90
C SER A 49 13.65 1.32 -13.60
N GLY A 50 13.46 0.21 -12.86
CA GLY A 50 14.10 0.02 -11.56
C GLY A 50 13.77 1.16 -10.58
N LEU A 51 12.49 1.31 -10.23
CA LEU A 51 12.03 2.39 -9.35
C LEU A 51 12.75 2.33 -7.99
N SER A 52 13.44 3.42 -7.60
CA SER A 52 14.23 3.49 -6.37
C SER A 52 13.44 3.22 -5.09
N ILE A 53 12.11 3.40 -5.13
CA ILE A 53 11.22 3.10 -4.01
C ILE A 53 11.31 1.63 -3.56
N PHE A 54 11.58 0.70 -4.48
CA PHE A 54 11.71 -0.72 -4.14
C PHE A 54 13.02 -1.08 -3.43
N SER A 55 13.99 -0.17 -3.44
CA SER A 55 15.24 -0.33 -2.69
C SER A 55 15.03 -0.18 -1.18
N THR A 56 14.07 0.64 -0.75
CA THR A 56 13.72 0.83 0.67
C THR A 56 12.41 0.14 1.07
N HIS A 57 11.45 0.05 0.14
CA HIS A 57 10.14 -0.59 0.31
C HIS A 57 10.02 -1.82 -0.61
N PRO A 58 10.51 -2.99 -0.20
CA PRO A 58 10.44 -4.18 -1.04
C PRO A 58 8.97 -4.54 -1.36
N SER A 59 8.71 -4.83 -2.63
CA SER A 59 7.43 -5.38 -3.06
C SER A 59 7.32 -6.86 -2.66
N ASN A 60 6.09 -7.31 -2.38
CA ASN A 60 5.75 -8.73 -2.28
C ASN A 60 4.43 -8.96 -3.03
N ALA A 61 4.30 -10.12 -3.69
CA ALA A 61 3.06 -10.51 -4.39
C ALA A 61 1.85 -10.47 -3.45
N ASP A 62 2.06 -10.86 -2.18
CA ASP A 62 1.01 -10.95 -1.16
C ASP A 62 0.44 -9.59 -0.72
N ARG A 63 1.12 -8.46 -1.00
CA ARG A 63 0.65 -7.12 -0.55
C ARG A 63 -0.64 -6.70 -1.22
N GLN A 64 -0.73 -6.93 -2.53
CA GLN A 64 -1.94 -6.64 -3.29
C GLN A 64 -3.11 -7.49 -2.79
N GLU A 65 -2.87 -8.78 -2.53
CA GLU A 65 -3.89 -9.69 -2.01
C GLU A 65 -4.35 -9.27 -0.62
N ASN A 66 -3.41 -8.88 0.25
CA ASN A 66 -3.73 -8.38 1.59
C ASN A 66 -4.65 -7.15 1.52
N LEU A 67 -4.31 -6.16 0.69
CA LEU A 67 -5.15 -4.99 0.49
C LEU A 67 -6.53 -5.39 -0.05
N ALA A 68 -6.58 -6.26 -1.07
CA ALA A 68 -7.85 -6.71 -1.65
C ALA A 68 -8.76 -7.38 -0.61
N ARG A 69 -8.20 -8.16 0.32
CA ARG A 69 -8.92 -8.79 1.44
C ARG A 69 -9.51 -7.76 2.41
N LEU A 70 -8.86 -6.62 2.60
CA LEU A 70 -9.25 -5.58 3.57
C LEU A 70 -10.16 -4.50 2.97
N VAL A 71 -10.20 -4.37 1.63
CA VAL A 71 -11.07 -3.40 0.93
C VAL A 71 -12.52 -3.44 1.42
N PRO A 72 -13.19 -4.60 1.61
CA PRO A 72 -14.58 -4.61 2.08
C PRO A 72 -14.78 -3.92 3.43
N GLU A 73 -13.82 -4.04 4.35
CA GLU A 73 -13.89 -3.37 5.66
C GLU A 73 -13.62 -1.87 5.54
N ALA A 74 -12.56 -1.51 4.80
CA ALA A 74 -12.24 -0.10 4.53
C ALA A 74 -13.39 0.63 3.81
N MET A 75 -14.12 -0.06 2.92
CA MET A 75 -15.29 0.48 2.25
C MET A 75 -16.44 0.83 3.20
N LYS A 76 -16.59 0.11 4.33
CA LYS A 76 -17.59 0.48 5.35
C LYS A 76 -17.23 1.83 5.98
N ILE A 77 -15.96 2.04 6.30
CA ILE A 77 -15.45 3.30 6.86
C ILE A 77 -15.64 4.44 5.86
N TYR A 78 -15.26 4.23 4.60
CA TYR A 78 -15.41 5.21 3.53
C TYR A 78 -16.88 5.63 3.35
N ASN A 79 -17.80 4.67 3.29
CA ASN A 79 -19.23 4.95 3.10
C ASN A 79 -19.87 5.63 4.32
N ALA A 80 -19.36 5.41 5.54
CA ALA A 80 -19.84 6.08 6.74
C ALA A 80 -19.41 7.56 6.81
N ARG A 81 -18.40 7.97 6.04
CA ARG A 81 -17.88 9.35 6.00
C ARG A 81 -18.25 10.13 4.73
N LYS A 82 -18.90 9.47 3.76
CA LYS A 82 -19.43 10.09 2.54
C LYS A 82 -20.80 10.73 2.81
#